data_AF-A0AAD7BQ62-F1
#
_entry.id   AF-A0AAD7BQ62-F1
#
_cell.length_a   1.000
_cell.length_b   1.000
_cell.length_c   1.000
_cell.angle_alpha   90.00
_cell.angle_beta   90.00
_cell.angle_gamma   90.00
#
_symmetry.space_group_name_H-M   'P 1'
#
loop_
_entity.id
_entity.type
_entity.pdbx_description
1 polymer ?
#
loop_
_entity_poly.entity_id
_entity_poly.type
_entity_poly.pdbx_seq_one_letter_code
_entity_poly.pdbx_strand_id
1 'polypeptide(L)'
;MSSSSTPTADLEAPEALDTADPVIVVLAPDTVSATVSEGALFCALPMSVRSGMPIPCVIATSRQRICISDDLKTVLDLDPENEAAKTALHDLQAAIAIPTPSDSSRLHRSPPYGLSARDDDKDSDTSDANHTGLGVPCLFYNHGGCARGNDCKFSHAADEKSAWAHIGKNVSLYLLLDACKFGDKCIYSHGRSYLPTNTKAAWWEDEARVAEIRARIDKDERDEEASKDKKRKNNNKNRRGPRHTRDGSMGSFGAPQFSPQHMVFPTGLGLGLPWIGGFSQYDVEDLAAQGVKPWDENAHDVLAALR
;
A
#
# COMPACT_ATOMS: atom_id res chain seq x y z
N MET A 1 56.17 -3.41 34.85
CA MET A 1 56.00 -2.89 33.48
C MET A 1 54.68 -2.12 33.50
N SER A 2 54.65 -0.94 34.13
CA SER A 2 54.97 0.35 33.51
C SER A 2 54.04 0.60 32.32
N SER A 3 52.84 1.13 32.57
CA SER A 3 52.50 2.56 32.47
C SER A 3 52.48 3.06 31.02
N SER A 4 51.29 3.44 30.52
CA SER A 4 51.09 4.72 29.83
C SER A 4 49.65 4.85 29.35
N SER A 5 48.87 5.59 30.14
CA SER A 5 47.62 6.22 29.74
C SER A 5 47.95 7.44 28.87
N THR A 6 47.27 7.59 27.73
CA THR A 6 47.30 8.80 26.90
C THR A 6 45.96 9.51 26.99
N PRO A 7 45.90 10.79 27.42
CA PRO A 7 44.76 11.65 27.21
C PRO A 7 45.01 12.58 26.01
N THR A 8 44.05 12.65 25.10
CA THR A 8 44.00 13.66 24.03
C THR A 8 42.55 14.12 23.96
N ALA A 9 42.23 15.23 24.62
CA ALA A 9 42.33 16.61 24.12
C ALA A 9 41.01 17.01 23.47
N ASP A 10 40.16 17.60 24.32
CA ASP A 10 39.01 18.39 23.94
C ASP A 10 39.45 19.52 23.01
N LEU A 11 38.88 19.55 21.80
CA LEU A 11 38.94 20.70 20.90
C LEU A 11 37.59 21.39 20.97
N GLU A 12 37.56 22.47 21.76
CA GLU A 12 36.55 23.52 21.68
C GLU A 12 36.52 24.08 20.25
N ALA A 13 35.35 23.98 19.61
CA ALA A 13 35.04 24.72 18.40
C ALA A 13 34.40 26.07 18.79
N PRO A 14 34.82 27.20 18.19
CA PRO A 14 34.28 28.50 18.53
C PRO A 14 32.86 28.70 17.98
N GLU A 15 32.00 29.23 18.85
CA GLU A 15 30.68 29.77 18.52
C GLU A 15 30.83 30.96 17.56
N ALA A 16 30.39 30.79 16.31
CA ALA A 16 30.15 31.90 15.40
C ALA A 16 28.68 32.31 15.49
N LEU A 17 28.45 33.34 16.30
CA LEU A 17 27.22 34.12 16.37
C LEU A 17 27.08 34.91 15.06
N ASP A 18 26.18 34.50 14.19
CA ASP A 18 25.76 35.30 13.03
C ASP A 18 24.28 35.68 13.20
N THR A 19 24.04 36.57 14.16
CA THR A 19 22.77 37.31 14.27
C THR A 19 22.77 38.42 13.23
N ALA A 20 22.36 38.09 12.01
CA ALA A 20 21.90 39.09 11.05
C ALA A 20 20.48 39.49 11.42
N ASP A 21 20.34 40.68 12.01
CA ASP A 21 19.06 41.35 12.23
C ASP A 21 18.33 41.55 10.89
N PRO A 22 17.04 41.17 10.78
CA PRO A 22 16.23 41.58 9.64
C PRO A 22 15.94 43.07 9.75
N VAL A 23 16.51 43.86 8.84
CA VAL A 23 16.13 45.26 8.62
C VAL A 23 14.66 45.30 8.21
N ILE A 24 13.79 45.62 9.17
CA ILE A 24 12.38 45.96 8.90
C ILE A 24 12.37 47.36 8.29
N VAL A 25 12.29 47.42 6.96
CA VAL A 25 11.99 48.65 6.24
C VAL A 25 10.49 48.91 6.39
N VAL A 26 10.13 49.79 7.33
CA VAL A 26 8.78 50.38 7.39
C VAL A 26 8.66 51.38 6.25
N LEU A 27 8.09 50.97 5.12
CA LEU A 27 7.63 51.88 4.08
C LEU A 27 6.24 52.41 4.47
N ALA A 28 6.15 53.74 4.56
CA ALA A 28 4.89 54.46 4.74
C ALA A 28 3.91 54.12 3.59
N PRO A 29 2.61 53.97 3.87
CA PRO A 29 1.61 53.84 2.84
C PRO A 29 1.31 55.23 2.31
N ASP A 30 1.67 55.52 1.07
CA ASP A 30 0.88 56.43 0.22
C ASP A 30 1.36 56.36 -1.23
N THR A 31 0.37 56.41 -2.13
CA THR A 31 0.46 56.56 -3.60
C THR A 31 0.66 55.30 -4.46
N VAL A 32 -0.49 54.69 -4.74
CA VAL A 32 -0.90 54.04 -6.00
C VAL A 32 -0.19 54.58 -7.26
N SER A 33 0.57 53.71 -7.93
CA SER A 33 0.58 53.54 -9.39
C SER A 33 1.44 52.32 -9.75
N ALA A 34 0.78 51.18 -9.92
CA ALA A 34 1.42 49.93 -10.34
C ALA A 34 1.69 49.95 -11.85
N THR A 35 2.97 49.92 -12.22
CA THR A 35 3.42 49.31 -13.47
C THR A 35 4.23 48.07 -13.07
N VAL A 36 3.60 46.90 -13.15
CA VAL A 36 4.27 45.62 -12.88
C VAL A 36 4.83 45.09 -14.18
N SER A 37 6.16 44.98 -14.19
CA SER A 37 6.95 44.23 -15.16
C SER A 37 6.65 42.73 -15.06
N GLU A 38 6.38 42.13 -16.21
CA GLU A 38 6.18 40.71 -16.42
C GLU A 38 7.43 39.90 -16.04
N GLY A 39 7.23 38.78 -15.34
CA GLY A 39 8.33 37.90 -14.94
C GLY A 39 7.90 36.70 -14.12
N ALA A 40 6.82 36.02 -14.50
CA ALA A 40 6.48 34.71 -13.96
C ALA A 40 5.94 33.82 -15.08
N LEU A 41 6.62 32.71 -15.31
CA LEU A 41 6.27 31.66 -16.26
C LEU A 41 4.86 31.14 -15.97
N PHE A 42 3.90 31.60 -16.76
CA PHE A 42 2.62 30.93 -16.97
C PHE A 42 2.78 29.92 -18.10
N CYS A 43 2.35 28.67 -17.89
CA CYS A 43 1.95 27.78 -18.97
C CYS A 43 0.72 28.37 -19.67
N ALA A 44 0.93 29.31 -20.59
CA ALA A 44 -0.12 29.89 -21.41
C ALA A 44 -0.29 29.07 -22.69
N LEU A 45 -1.39 28.33 -22.78
CA LEU A 45 -2.02 28.04 -24.07
C LEU A 45 -2.65 29.35 -24.58
N PRO A 46 -2.45 29.75 -25.84
CA PRO A 46 -3.01 30.99 -26.35
C PRO A 46 -4.50 30.78 -26.67
N MET A 47 -5.39 31.21 -25.78
CA MET A 47 -6.79 31.42 -26.12
C MET A 47 -7.06 32.94 -26.18
N SER A 48 -7.31 33.41 -27.39
CA SER A 48 -7.72 34.79 -27.67
C SER A 48 -9.07 35.07 -27.02
N VAL A 49 -9.06 35.84 -25.94
CA VAL A 49 -10.26 36.24 -25.20
C VAL A 49 -10.88 37.45 -25.88
N ARG A 50 -11.99 37.23 -26.60
CA ARG A 50 -12.95 38.31 -26.87
C ARG A 50 -13.71 38.60 -25.57
N SER A 51 -13.65 39.85 -25.12
CA SER A 51 -14.39 40.35 -23.96
C SER A 51 -15.90 40.08 -24.11
N GLY A 52 -16.49 39.35 -23.15
CA GLY A 52 -17.95 39.26 -23.02
C GLY A 52 -18.57 37.86 -23.04
N MET A 53 -17.80 36.77 -22.88
CA MET A 53 -18.38 35.44 -22.68
C MET A 53 -17.97 34.84 -21.33
N PRO A 54 -18.89 34.18 -20.61
CA PRO A 54 -18.57 33.50 -19.36
C PRO A 54 -17.50 32.44 -19.63
N ILE A 55 -16.52 32.35 -18.71
CA ILE A 55 -15.44 31.37 -18.73
C ILE A 55 -16.07 29.99 -18.94
N PRO A 56 -15.67 29.22 -19.97
CA PRO A 56 -16.16 27.86 -20.11
C PRO A 56 -15.65 27.07 -18.90
N CYS A 57 -16.55 26.75 -17.98
CA CYS A 57 -16.29 25.82 -16.88
C CYS A 57 -15.81 24.51 -17.50
N VAL A 58 -14.49 24.32 -17.54
CA VAL A 58 -13.88 23.03 -17.83
C VAL A 58 -14.46 22.07 -16.80
N ILE A 59 -15.13 21.03 -17.29
CA ILE A 59 -15.77 20.02 -16.44
C ILE A 59 -14.64 19.23 -15.77
N ALA A 60 -14.11 19.77 -14.67
CA ALA A 60 -13.14 19.08 -13.83
C ALA A 60 -13.81 17.83 -13.27
N THR A 61 -13.14 16.69 -13.44
CA THR A 61 -13.59 15.41 -12.90
C THR A 61 -13.71 15.49 -11.38
N SER A 62 -14.55 14.66 -10.75
CA SER A 62 -14.77 14.70 -9.30
C SER A 62 -13.47 14.58 -8.48
N ARG A 63 -12.42 13.92 -9.02
CA ARG A 63 -11.10 13.83 -8.38
C ARG A 63 -10.28 15.12 -8.48
N GLN A 64 -10.28 15.78 -9.65
CA GLN A 64 -9.61 17.08 -9.79
C GLN A 64 -10.19 18.11 -8.81
N ARG A 65 -11.50 18.03 -8.52
CA ARG A 65 -12.14 18.90 -7.52
C ARG A 65 -11.60 18.70 -6.10
N ILE A 66 -11.25 17.47 -5.71
CA ILE A 66 -10.69 17.19 -4.38
C ILE A 66 -9.30 17.82 -4.24
N CYS A 67 -8.42 17.60 -5.23
CA CYS A 67 -7.07 18.16 -5.18
C CYS A 67 -7.08 19.70 -5.20
N ILE A 68 -7.91 20.32 -6.05
CA ILE A 68 -8.05 21.78 -6.09
C ILE A 68 -8.59 22.33 -4.75
N SER A 69 -9.47 21.59 -4.07
CA SER A 69 -9.97 22.01 -2.76
C SER A 69 -8.88 22.07 -1.70
N ASP A 70 -7.92 21.14 -1.70
CA ASP A 70 -6.85 21.09 -0.71
C ASP A 70 -5.76 22.14 -1.00
N ASP A 71 -5.49 22.40 -2.29
CA ASP A 71 -4.61 23.50 -2.70
C ASP A 71 -5.18 24.85 -2.26
N LEU A 72 -6.49 25.09 -2.46
CA LEU A 72 -7.15 26.33 -2.04
C LEU A 72 -7.13 26.51 -0.52
N LYS A 73 -7.27 25.43 0.27
CA LYS A 73 -7.11 25.50 1.74
C LYS A 73 -5.68 25.88 2.12
N THR A 74 -4.69 25.29 1.45
CA THR A 74 -3.28 25.60 1.69
C THR A 74 -2.98 27.07 1.41
N VAL A 75 -3.57 27.65 0.36
CA VAL A 75 -3.46 29.09 0.07
C VAL A 75 -4.09 29.93 1.18
N LEU A 76 -5.26 29.53 1.69
CA LEU A 76 -5.94 30.23 2.79
C LEU A 76 -5.22 30.09 4.14
N ASP A 77 -4.49 29.01 4.37
CA ASP A 77 -3.64 28.84 5.56
C ASP A 77 -2.44 29.81 5.51
N LEU A 78 -1.92 30.10 4.32
CA LEU A 78 -0.83 31.06 4.11
C LEU A 78 -1.33 32.52 4.11
N ASP A 79 -2.49 32.77 3.52
CA ASP A 79 -3.11 34.09 3.43
C ASP A 79 -4.63 34.02 3.73
N PRO A 80 -5.03 34.22 5.00
CA PRO A 80 -6.43 34.16 5.41
C PRO A 80 -7.30 35.27 4.82
N GLU A 81 -6.72 36.35 4.31
CA GLU A 81 -7.46 37.50 3.74
C GLU A 81 -7.65 37.38 2.21
N ASN A 82 -7.22 36.25 1.61
CA ASN A 82 -7.36 36.03 0.18
C ASN A 82 -8.82 35.72 -0.24
N GLU A 83 -9.58 36.78 -0.51
CA GLU A 83 -10.99 36.71 -0.92
C GLU A 83 -11.21 35.93 -2.22
N ALA A 84 -10.23 35.89 -3.13
CA ALA A 84 -10.33 35.13 -4.37
C ALA A 84 -10.30 33.61 -4.10
N ALA A 85 -9.41 33.16 -3.21
CA ALA A 85 -9.31 31.77 -2.80
C ALA A 85 -10.55 31.32 -2.00
N LYS A 86 -11.07 32.17 -1.10
CA LYS A 86 -12.34 31.89 -0.37
C LYS A 86 -13.51 31.71 -1.33
N THR A 87 -13.65 32.61 -2.30
CA THR A 87 -14.72 32.56 -3.30
C THR A 87 -14.63 31.28 -4.13
N ALA A 88 -13.43 30.96 -4.65
CA ALA A 88 -13.22 29.75 -5.44
C ALA A 88 -13.51 28.46 -4.65
N LEU A 89 -13.15 28.41 -3.37
CA LEU A 89 -13.41 27.26 -2.50
C LEU A 89 -14.92 27.09 -2.23
N HIS A 90 -15.63 28.19 -1.98
CA HIS A 90 -17.08 28.19 -1.82
C HIS A 90 -17.80 27.70 -3.09
N ASP A 91 -17.41 28.19 -4.26
CA ASP A 91 -17.99 27.77 -5.55
C ASP A 91 -17.73 26.28 -5.83
N LEU A 92 -16.53 25.79 -5.50
CA LEU A 92 -16.17 24.38 -5.66
C LEU A 92 -17.00 23.49 -4.72
N GLN A 93 -17.20 23.91 -3.47
CA GLN A 93 -18.08 23.21 -2.52
C GLN A 93 -19.54 23.18 -3.00
N ALA A 94 -20.06 24.29 -3.53
CA ALA A 94 -21.39 24.33 -4.13
C ALA A 94 -21.52 23.38 -5.32
N ALA A 95 -20.49 23.27 -6.16
CA ALA A 95 -20.47 22.36 -7.30
C ALA A 95 -20.39 20.86 -6.93
N ILE A 96 -19.85 20.53 -5.75
CA ILE A 96 -19.85 19.16 -5.20
C ILE A 96 -21.23 18.82 -4.61
N ALA A 97 -21.91 19.79 -3.99
CA ALA A 97 -23.19 19.59 -3.32
C ALA A 97 -24.35 19.28 -4.28
N ILE A 98 -24.22 19.60 -5.56
CA ILE A 98 -25.22 19.25 -6.58
C ILE A 98 -25.10 17.74 -6.86
N PRO A 99 -26.09 16.91 -6.45
CA PRO A 99 -26.10 15.50 -6.76
C PRO A 99 -26.15 15.36 -8.28
N THR A 100 -25.09 14.85 -8.89
CA THR A 100 -25.09 14.62 -10.32
C THR A 100 -26.21 13.62 -10.63
N PRO A 101 -27.19 13.95 -11.48
CA PRO A 101 -28.18 12.98 -11.91
C PRO A 101 -27.43 11.79 -12.50
N SER A 102 -27.72 10.60 -11.98
CA SER A 102 -27.12 9.33 -12.39
C SER A 102 -27.29 9.14 -13.90
N ASP A 103 -26.25 9.48 -14.66
CA ASP A 103 -26.20 9.40 -16.13
C ASP A 103 -26.01 7.92 -16.52
N SER A 104 -27.11 7.16 -16.48
CA SER A 104 -27.18 5.76 -16.89
C SER A 104 -27.28 5.57 -18.41
N SER A 105 -26.87 6.54 -19.22
CA SER A 105 -27.08 6.50 -20.67
C SER A 105 -25.98 7.18 -21.48
N ARG A 106 -24.72 6.73 -21.33
CA ARG A 106 -23.68 7.00 -22.34
C ARG A 106 -23.45 5.77 -23.19
N LEU A 107 -24.18 5.73 -24.31
CA LEU A 107 -23.93 4.84 -25.42
C LEU A 107 -22.50 5.08 -25.95
N HIS A 108 -21.70 4.03 -25.90
CA HIS A 108 -20.39 3.90 -26.50
C HIS A 108 -20.46 4.26 -28.00
N ARG A 109 -19.87 5.39 -28.40
CA ARG A 109 -19.57 5.67 -29.81
C ARG A 109 -18.06 5.59 -30.00
N SER A 110 -17.61 4.45 -30.50
CA SER A 110 -16.20 4.22 -30.83
C SER A 110 -15.75 5.19 -31.94
N PRO A 111 -14.63 5.91 -31.77
CA PRO A 111 -14.03 6.69 -32.85
C PRO A 111 -13.39 5.77 -33.92
N PRO A 112 -13.49 6.10 -35.22
CA PRO A 112 -12.85 5.35 -36.29
C PRO A 112 -11.33 5.63 -36.30
N TYR A 113 -10.55 4.55 -36.38
CA TYR A 113 -9.09 4.53 -36.34
C TYR A 113 -8.43 5.32 -37.49
N GLY A 114 -7.40 6.10 -37.16
CA GLY A 114 -6.58 6.85 -38.11
C GLY A 114 -5.18 7.16 -37.54
N LEU A 115 -4.28 6.21 -37.73
CA LEU A 115 -2.81 6.29 -37.78
C LEU A 115 -2.14 7.64 -37.43
N SER A 116 -1.40 7.67 -36.31
CA SER A 116 -0.11 8.37 -36.25
C SER A 116 0.81 7.70 -35.25
N ALA A 117 1.97 7.25 -35.72
CA ALA A 117 3.10 6.89 -34.88
C ALA A 117 3.56 8.14 -34.12
N ARG A 118 3.38 8.15 -32.81
CA ARG A 118 3.97 9.10 -31.88
C ARG A 118 4.42 8.30 -30.68
N ASP A 119 5.62 8.62 -30.21
CA ASP A 119 6.22 8.07 -29.01
C ASP A 119 5.19 8.06 -27.88
N ASP A 120 4.73 6.84 -27.55
CA ASP A 120 3.79 6.54 -26.48
C ASP A 120 4.52 6.70 -25.14
N ASP A 121 4.83 7.93 -24.75
CA ASP A 121 4.83 8.31 -23.34
C ASP A 121 3.38 8.21 -22.88
N LYS A 122 2.93 6.96 -22.67
CA LYS A 122 1.70 6.67 -21.95
C LYS A 122 1.93 7.15 -20.53
N ASP A 123 1.55 8.39 -20.30
CA ASP A 123 1.08 8.86 -19.00
C ASP A 123 0.02 7.86 -18.55
N SER A 124 0.50 6.83 -17.85
CA SER A 124 -0.28 5.72 -17.37
C SER A 124 -1.21 6.32 -16.34
N ASP A 125 -2.44 6.58 -16.77
CA ASP A 125 -3.51 7.14 -15.95
C ASP A 125 -3.51 6.40 -14.61
N THR A 126 -3.12 7.13 -13.56
CA THR A 126 -2.90 6.77 -12.15
C THR A 126 -4.04 6.00 -11.46
N SER A 127 -5.07 5.62 -12.21
CA SER A 127 -6.18 4.77 -11.82
C SER A 127 -5.75 3.38 -11.31
N ASP A 128 -4.66 2.82 -11.83
CA ASP A 128 -4.17 1.49 -11.45
C ASP A 128 -3.47 1.44 -10.10
N ALA A 129 -3.02 2.59 -9.59
CA ALA A 129 -2.34 2.69 -8.30
C ALA A 129 -3.23 2.36 -7.11
N ASN A 130 -4.56 2.44 -7.25
CA ASN A 130 -5.49 2.25 -6.13
C ASN A 130 -6.30 0.95 -6.22
N HIS A 131 -5.89 0.01 -7.07
CA HIS A 131 -6.52 -1.29 -7.16
C HIS A 131 -6.15 -2.15 -5.93
N THR A 132 -7.14 -2.54 -5.13
CA THR A 132 -6.92 -3.27 -3.86
C THR A 132 -6.77 -4.80 -4.05
N GLY A 133 -7.23 -5.33 -5.17
CA GLY A 133 -7.13 -6.76 -5.51
C GLY A 133 -7.58 -7.71 -4.39
N LEU A 134 -6.90 -8.85 -4.28
CA LEU A 134 -7.09 -9.84 -3.20
C LEU A 134 -6.41 -9.45 -1.87
N GLY A 135 -5.98 -8.20 -1.70
CA GLY A 135 -5.24 -7.73 -0.51
C GLY A 135 -3.80 -8.24 -0.40
N VAL A 136 -3.31 -9.00 -1.39
CA VAL A 136 -1.90 -9.41 -1.48
C VAL A 136 -1.17 -8.44 -2.41
N PRO A 137 -0.06 -7.79 -1.98
CA PRO A 137 0.65 -6.80 -2.79
C PRO A 137 1.23 -7.40 -4.08
N CYS A 138 1.11 -6.66 -5.18
CA CYS A 138 1.61 -7.06 -6.48
C CYS A 138 3.12 -6.82 -6.59
N LEU A 139 3.89 -7.92 -6.65
CA LEU A 139 5.36 -7.87 -6.78
C LEU A 139 5.81 -7.11 -8.05
N PHE A 140 5.18 -7.39 -9.19
CA PHE A 140 5.54 -6.76 -10.47
C PHE A 140 5.29 -5.25 -10.45
N TYR A 141 4.18 -4.83 -9.86
CA TYR A 141 3.85 -3.41 -9.69
C TYR A 141 4.96 -2.66 -8.94
N ASN A 142 5.46 -3.24 -7.84
CA ASN A 142 6.48 -2.61 -7.01
C ASN A 142 7.89 -2.59 -7.65
N HIS A 143 8.25 -3.59 -8.46
CA HIS A 143 9.62 -3.73 -9.00
C HIS A 143 9.82 -3.27 -10.44
N GLY A 144 8.76 -3.19 -11.25
CA GLY A 144 8.92 -2.87 -12.68
C GLY A 144 7.65 -2.40 -13.37
N GLY A 145 6.58 -2.16 -12.62
CA GLY A 145 5.25 -1.91 -13.19
C GLY A 145 4.50 -3.22 -13.49
N CYS A 146 3.19 -3.19 -13.30
CA CYS A 146 2.33 -4.34 -13.56
C CYS A 146 1.71 -4.21 -14.95
N ALA A 147 2.02 -5.14 -15.86
CA ALA A 147 1.44 -5.14 -17.20
C ALA A 147 -0.09 -5.40 -17.24
N ARG A 148 -0.68 -5.84 -16.11
CA ARG A 148 -2.13 -6.09 -16.02
C ARG A 148 -2.93 -4.84 -15.67
N GLY A 149 -2.29 -3.76 -15.21
CA GLY A 149 -2.98 -2.54 -14.79
C GLY A 149 -4.12 -2.84 -13.78
N ASN A 150 -5.32 -2.36 -14.09
CA ASN A 150 -6.53 -2.54 -13.27
C ASN A 150 -7.05 -3.99 -13.20
N ASP A 151 -6.69 -4.85 -14.15
CA ASP A 151 -7.09 -6.26 -14.18
C ASP A 151 -6.12 -7.17 -13.39
N CYS A 152 -5.18 -6.57 -12.65
CA CYS A 152 -4.34 -7.32 -11.73
C CYS A 152 -5.22 -8.04 -10.69
N LYS A 153 -4.79 -9.22 -10.26
CA LYS A 153 -5.47 -9.94 -9.16
C LYS A 153 -4.89 -9.55 -7.79
N PHE A 154 -3.77 -8.85 -7.78
CA PHE A 154 -2.98 -8.47 -6.62
C PHE A 154 -3.11 -6.96 -6.38
N SER A 155 -3.02 -6.53 -5.11
CA SER A 155 -3.13 -5.15 -4.71
C SER A 155 -1.99 -4.29 -5.25
N HIS A 156 -2.34 -3.18 -5.87
CA HIS A 156 -1.45 -2.05 -6.14
C HIS A 156 -1.55 -0.99 -5.04
N ALA A 157 -2.63 -0.96 -4.26
CA ALA A 157 -2.81 -0.05 -3.14
C ALA A 157 -1.82 -0.31 -2.01
N ALA A 158 -1.45 0.76 -1.29
CA ALA A 158 -0.61 0.70 -0.11
C ALA A 158 -1.27 -0.10 1.02
N ASP A 159 -0.45 -0.80 1.79
CA ASP A 159 -0.86 -1.63 2.92
C ASP A 159 -0.21 -1.16 4.23
N GLU A 160 -0.53 -1.81 5.35
CA GLU A 160 0.01 -1.49 6.68
C GLU A 160 1.55 -1.60 6.76
N LYS A 161 2.18 -2.27 5.79
CA LYS A 161 3.62 -2.57 5.74
C LYS A 161 4.36 -1.76 4.67
N SER A 162 3.68 -0.81 4.03
CA SER A 162 4.26 0.03 2.99
C SER A 162 3.78 1.48 3.09
N ALA A 163 4.64 2.38 2.61
CA ALA A 163 4.30 3.77 2.40
C ALA A 163 4.02 3.98 0.92
N TRP A 164 3.00 4.79 0.61
CA TRP A 164 2.67 5.11 -0.76
C TRP A 164 3.63 6.17 -1.32
N ALA A 165 4.25 5.90 -2.47
CA ALA A 165 5.00 6.88 -3.23
C ALA A 165 4.08 7.63 -4.22
N HIS A 166 4.44 8.86 -4.57
CA HIS A 166 3.67 9.68 -5.53
C HIS A 166 3.69 9.09 -6.96
N ILE A 167 4.68 8.24 -7.28
CA ILE A 167 4.78 7.49 -8.56
C ILE A 167 3.90 6.22 -8.54
N GLY A 168 3.07 6.05 -7.52
CA GLY A 168 2.13 4.94 -7.40
C GLY A 168 2.73 3.68 -6.76
N LYS A 169 4.06 3.55 -6.68
CA LYS A 169 4.72 2.37 -6.09
C LYS A 169 4.57 2.32 -4.56
N ASN A 170 4.56 1.11 -4.01
CA ASN A 170 4.62 0.89 -2.57
C ASN A 170 6.08 0.73 -2.13
N VAL A 171 6.51 1.58 -1.19
CA VAL A 171 7.86 1.56 -0.61
C VAL A 171 7.81 0.77 0.70
N SER A 172 8.78 -0.12 0.92
CA SER A 172 8.80 -0.94 2.14
C SER A 172 8.90 -0.07 3.39
N LEU A 173 8.00 -0.26 4.36
CA LEU A 173 8.09 0.42 5.65
C LEU A 173 9.39 0.04 6.37
N TYR A 174 9.79 -1.23 6.28
CA TYR A 174 11.02 -1.72 6.89
C TYR A 174 12.28 -1.12 6.25
N LEU A 175 12.26 -0.74 4.98
CA LEU A 175 13.37 0.01 4.37
C LEU A 175 13.47 1.42 4.94
N LEU A 176 12.33 2.10 5.12
CA LEU A 176 12.31 3.44 5.71
C LEU A 176 12.80 3.45 7.16
N LEU A 177 12.63 2.31 7.84
CA LEU A 177 13.12 2.09 9.20
C LEU A 177 14.52 1.46 9.25
N ASP A 178 15.20 1.27 8.12
CA ASP A 178 16.51 0.59 8.00
C ASP A 178 16.57 -0.81 8.64
N ALA A 179 15.44 -1.54 8.63
CA ALA A 179 15.24 -2.86 9.24
C ALA A 179 14.82 -3.95 8.24
N CYS A 180 14.84 -3.68 6.94
CA CYS A 180 14.41 -4.65 5.94
C CYS A 180 15.42 -5.80 5.76
N LYS A 181 15.01 -7.02 6.12
CA LYS A 181 15.82 -8.24 5.98
C LYS A 181 15.82 -8.88 4.59
N PHE A 182 14.96 -8.42 3.68
CA PHE A 182 14.75 -9.07 2.39
C PHE A 182 15.65 -8.55 1.27
N GLY A 183 16.30 -7.39 1.46
CA GLY A 183 17.13 -6.75 0.41
C GLY A 183 16.34 -6.61 -0.89
N ASP A 184 16.97 -6.92 -2.02
CA ASP A 184 16.36 -6.81 -3.35
C ASP A 184 15.20 -7.80 -3.60
N LYS A 185 15.03 -8.79 -2.72
CA LYS A 185 13.92 -9.76 -2.79
C LYS A 185 12.69 -9.29 -2.02
N CYS A 186 12.71 -8.08 -1.44
CA CYS A 186 11.56 -7.52 -0.75
C CYS A 186 10.36 -7.43 -1.69
N ILE A 187 9.14 -7.67 -1.19
CA ILE A 187 7.93 -7.58 -2.04
C ILE A 187 7.63 -6.12 -2.44
N TYR A 188 8.11 -5.17 -1.64
CA TYR A 188 7.97 -3.74 -1.86
C TYR A 188 9.25 -3.14 -2.46
N SER A 189 9.11 -1.95 -3.04
CA SER A 189 10.24 -1.24 -3.63
C SER A 189 11.21 -0.68 -2.57
N HIS A 190 12.49 -0.67 -2.91
CA HIS A 190 13.59 -0.13 -2.08
C HIS A 190 14.09 1.27 -2.53
N GLY A 191 13.35 1.95 -3.41
CA GLY A 191 13.73 3.28 -3.90
C GLY A 191 13.17 4.41 -3.04
N ARG A 192 14.03 5.11 -2.29
CA ARG A 192 13.65 6.37 -1.60
C ARG A 192 13.44 7.54 -2.58
N SER A 193 13.98 7.43 -3.80
CA SER A 193 13.83 8.44 -4.86
C SER A 193 12.38 8.71 -5.26
N TYR A 194 11.48 7.76 -4.97
CA TYR A 194 10.05 7.88 -5.29
C TYR A 194 9.24 8.55 -4.18
N LEU A 195 9.85 8.84 -3.04
CA LEU A 195 9.19 9.57 -1.97
C LEU A 195 9.29 11.07 -2.25
N PRO A 196 8.26 11.86 -1.91
CA PRO A 196 8.33 13.30 -2.06
C PRO A 196 9.47 13.86 -1.20
N THR A 197 10.49 14.42 -1.85
CA THR A 197 11.65 15.02 -1.19
C THR A 197 11.38 16.44 -0.70
N ASN A 198 10.34 17.09 -1.25
CA ASN A 198 10.05 18.50 -1.00
C ASN A 198 8.99 18.73 0.08
N THR A 199 8.38 17.67 0.60
CA THR A 199 7.40 17.81 1.68
C THR A 199 8.15 17.89 2.99
N LYS A 200 8.19 19.08 3.61
CA LYS A 200 8.63 19.38 5.00
C LYS A 200 7.98 18.49 6.09
N ALA A 201 7.17 17.51 5.71
CA ALA A 201 6.45 16.58 6.57
C ALA A 201 6.65 15.12 6.12
N ALA A 202 7.81 14.77 5.56
CA ALA A 202 8.21 13.39 5.37
C ALA A 202 8.26 12.68 6.74
N TRP A 203 7.18 11.97 7.09
CA TRP A 203 7.05 11.39 8.43
C TRP A 203 8.17 10.40 8.76
N TRP A 204 8.83 9.83 7.74
CA TRP A 204 9.97 8.93 7.89
C TRP A 204 11.30 9.65 8.22
N GLU A 205 11.35 10.97 8.13
CA GLU A 205 12.48 11.79 8.59
C GLU A 205 12.29 12.28 10.04
N ASP A 206 11.06 12.25 10.55
CA ASP A 206 10.74 12.57 11.94
C ASP A 206 11.07 11.37 12.84
N GLU A 207 12.15 11.49 13.61
CA GLU A 207 12.63 10.46 14.52
C GLU A 207 11.57 10.03 15.55
N ALA A 208 10.73 10.95 16.02
CA ALA A 208 9.68 10.63 16.98
C ALA A 208 8.60 9.73 16.35
N ARG A 209 8.21 10.05 15.11
CA ARG A 209 7.21 9.28 14.36
C ARG A 209 7.75 7.94 13.87
N VAL A 210 9.01 7.90 13.47
CA VAL A 210 9.75 6.66 13.17
C VAL A 210 9.79 5.75 14.39
N ALA A 211 10.07 6.29 15.58
CA ALA A 211 10.07 5.52 16.83
C ALA A 211 8.68 4.98 17.19
N GLU A 212 7.62 5.78 17.02
CA GLU A 212 6.24 5.35 17.22
C GLU A 212 5.88 4.18 16.30
N ILE A 213 6.20 4.29 15.01
CA ILE A 213 5.89 3.26 14.02
C ILE A 213 6.70 1.98 14.28
N ARG A 214 7.98 2.10 14.65
CA ARG A 214 8.79 0.94 15.10
C ARG A 214 8.14 0.24 16.29
N ALA A 215 7.74 0.99 17.32
CA ALA A 215 7.10 0.43 18.50
C ALA A 215 5.79 -0.30 18.17
N ARG A 216 5.03 0.20 17.18
CA ARG A 216 3.82 -0.47 16.69
C ARG A 216 4.15 -1.80 16.00
N ILE A 217 5.11 -1.82 15.08
CA ILE A 217 5.54 -3.04 14.40
C ILE A 217 6.03 -4.08 15.40
N ASP A 218 6.89 -3.69 16.36
CA ASP A 218 7.41 -4.58 17.39
C ASP A 218 6.29 -5.19 18.26
N LYS A 219 5.24 -4.42 18.52
CA LYS A 219 4.06 -4.91 19.24
C LYS A 219 3.31 -5.95 18.42
N ASP A 220 3.04 -5.66 17.15
CA ASP A 220 2.34 -6.57 16.25
C ASP A 220 3.10 -7.90 16.07
N GLU A 221 4.44 -7.85 15.96
CA GLU A 221 5.28 -9.04 15.89
C GLU A 221 5.20 -9.89 17.18
N ARG A 222 5.21 -9.26 18.36
CA ARG A 222 5.03 -9.95 19.64
C ARG A 222 3.64 -10.59 19.76
N ASP A 223 2.60 -9.89 19.34
CA ASP A 223 1.23 -10.39 19.38
C ASP A 223 1.02 -11.55 18.40
N GLU A 224 1.65 -11.50 17.22
CA GLU A 224 1.66 -12.60 16.25
C GLU A 224 2.38 -13.85 16.81
N GLU A 225 3.55 -13.68 17.41
CA GLU A 225 4.30 -14.81 18.01
C GLU A 225 3.54 -15.41 19.20
N ALA A 226 2.96 -14.58 20.07
CA ALA A 226 2.11 -15.04 21.17
C ALA A 226 0.90 -15.83 20.65
N SER A 227 0.32 -15.43 19.52
CA SER A 227 -0.80 -16.14 18.88
C SER A 227 -0.38 -17.48 18.30
N LYS A 228 0.79 -17.55 17.63
CA LYS A 228 1.37 -18.81 17.15
C LYS A 228 1.66 -19.78 18.29
N ASP A 229 2.20 -19.28 19.40
CA ASP A 229 2.54 -20.11 20.56
C ASP A 229 1.29 -20.67 21.26
N LYS A 230 0.22 -19.86 21.37
CA LYS A 230 -1.11 -20.33 21.79
C LYS A 230 -1.64 -21.44 20.87
N LYS A 231 -1.52 -21.28 19.54
CA LYS A 231 -1.95 -22.29 18.56
C LYS A 231 -1.15 -23.58 18.69
N ARG A 232 0.17 -23.50 18.87
CA ARG A 232 1.05 -24.67 19.14
C ARG A 232 0.65 -25.40 20.42
N LYS A 233 0.40 -24.67 21.51
CA LYS A 233 -0.08 -25.24 22.79
C LYS A 233 -1.44 -25.92 22.63
N ASN A 234 -2.37 -25.30 21.89
CA ASN A 234 -3.68 -25.89 21.63
C ASN A 234 -3.57 -27.18 20.81
N ASN A 235 -2.80 -27.17 19.73
CA ASN A 235 -2.55 -28.36 18.92
C ASN A 235 -1.90 -29.48 19.74
N ASN A 236 -0.93 -29.17 20.61
CA ASN A 236 -0.29 -30.17 21.47
C ASN A 236 -1.26 -30.78 22.51
N LYS A 237 -2.18 -29.99 23.08
CA LYS A 237 -3.24 -30.50 23.96
C LYS A 237 -4.16 -31.47 23.23
N ASN A 238 -4.52 -31.18 21.98
CA ASN A 238 -5.35 -32.06 21.17
C ASN A 238 -4.63 -33.36 20.76
N ARG A 239 -3.30 -33.31 20.52
CA ARG A 239 -2.51 -34.52 20.23
C ARG A 239 -2.37 -35.43 21.44
N ARG A 240 -2.30 -34.86 22.65
CA ARG A 240 -2.30 -35.62 23.92
C ARG A 240 -3.72 -35.96 24.36
N GLY A 241 -4.57 -36.39 23.42
CA GLY A 241 -5.98 -36.74 23.66
C GLY A 241 -6.14 -37.50 24.97
N PRO A 242 -7.30 -37.37 25.65
CA PRO A 242 -7.50 -37.83 27.02
C PRO A 242 -6.84 -39.20 27.16
N ARG A 243 -5.76 -39.27 27.94
CA ARG A 243 -5.19 -40.58 28.30
C ARG A 243 -6.35 -41.25 29.00
N HIS A 244 -7.07 -42.10 28.28
CA HIS A 244 -8.05 -42.99 28.83
C HIS A 244 -7.25 -43.76 29.87
N THR A 245 -7.38 -43.36 31.12
CA THR A 245 -6.90 -44.13 32.24
C THR A 245 -7.58 -45.46 32.04
N ARG A 246 -6.77 -46.48 31.72
CA ARG A 246 -7.18 -47.87 31.61
C ARG A 246 -7.60 -48.32 33.01
N ASP A 247 -8.72 -47.80 33.51
CA ASP A 247 -9.46 -48.45 34.58
C ASP A 247 -10.23 -49.59 33.94
N GLY A 248 -9.50 -50.71 33.79
CA GLY A 248 -9.92 -52.02 34.26
C GLY A 248 -11.26 -52.64 33.84
N SER A 249 -12.07 -52.04 32.98
CA SER A 249 -13.32 -52.66 32.54
C SER A 249 -13.10 -53.42 31.23
N MET A 250 -12.79 -54.72 31.36
CA MET A 250 -12.82 -55.71 30.29
C MET A 250 -14.27 -55.89 29.79
N GLY A 251 -14.83 -54.89 29.12
CA GLY A 251 -16.14 -54.95 28.48
C GLY A 251 -16.01 -55.45 27.05
N SER A 252 -16.33 -56.74 26.86
CA SER A 252 -16.72 -57.44 25.63
C SER A 252 -16.54 -56.70 24.28
N PHE A 253 -15.64 -57.21 23.45
CA PHE A 253 -15.40 -56.79 22.07
C PHE A 253 -16.63 -57.10 21.19
N GLY A 254 -17.49 -56.10 20.97
CA GLY A 254 -18.40 -56.07 19.83
C GLY A 254 -17.66 -55.58 18.59
N ALA A 255 -17.43 -56.46 17.61
CA ALA A 255 -16.80 -56.10 16.35
C ALA A 255 -17.61 -55.00 15.63
N PRO A 256 -17.02 -53.85 15.26
CA PRO A 256 -17.71 -52.88 14.44
C PRO A 256 -17.92 -53.48 13.04
N GLN A 257 -19.18 -53.70 12.67
CA GLN A 257 -19.55 -54.03 11.30
C GLN A 257 -19.25 -52.83 10.41
N PHE A 258 -18.14 -52.93 9.67
CA PHE A 258 -17.82 -52.01 8.59
C PHE A 258 -18.85 -52.19 7.47
N SER A 259 -19.77 -51.24 7.31
CA SER A 259 -20.68 -51.18 6.17
C SER A 259 -19.98 -50.42 5.01
N PRO A 260 -19.71 -51.05 3.86
CA PRO A 260 -18.93 -50.43 2.77
C PRO A 260 -19.66 -49.36 1.93
N GLN A 261 -20.85 -48.88 2.34
CA GLN A 261 -21.78 -48.21 1.42
C GLN A 261 -21.80 -46.66 1.46
N HIS A 262 -20.85 -45.98 2.11
CA HIS A 262 -20.97 -44.52 2.26
C HIS A 262 -19.68 -43.72 2.02
N MET A 263 -18.96 -44.02 0.94
CA MET A 263 -17.95 -43.09 0.37
C MET A 263 -18.52 -42.39 -0.87
N VAL A 264 -19.56 -41.58 -0.67
CA VAL A 264 -19.97 -40.58 -1.67
C VAL A 264 -19.09 -39.37 -1.45
N PHE A 265 -18.02 -39.25 -2.25
CA PHE A 265 -17.24 -38.02 -2.33
C PHE A 265 -18.13 -36.93 -2.94
N PRO A 266 -18.33 -35.78 -2.28
CA PRO A 266 -19.12 -34.69 -2.85
C PRO A 266 -18.34 -34.05 -4.00
N THR A 267 -18.55 -34.53 -5.22
CA THR A 267 -17.99 -34.00 -6.48
C THR A 267 -18.71 -32.73 -6.96
N GLY A 268 -19.17 -31.87 -6.05
CA GLY A 268 -20.24 -30.89 -6.34
C GLY A 268 -19.90 -29.41 -6.21
N LEU A 269 -18.70 -29.02 -5.75
CA LEU A 269 -18.34 -27.60 -5.65
C LEU A 269 -17.01 -27.37 -6.37
N GLY A 270 -17.12 -27.08 -7.67
CA GLY A 270 -16.04 -26.70 -8.59
C GLY A 270 -15.42 -25.33 -8.27
N LEU A 271 -15.03 -25.11 -7.01
CA LEU A 271 -14.07 -24.09 -6.67
C LEU A 271 -12.70 -24.76 -6.79
N GLY A 272 -12.00 -24.47 -7.90
CA GLY A 272 -10.64 -24.91 -8.17
C GLY A 272 -9.66 -24.36 -7.13
N LEU A 273 -9.71 -24.91 -5.93
CA LEU A 273 -8.68 -24.76 -4.91
C LEU A 273 -7.46 -25.52 -5.44
N PRO A 274 -6.33 -24.82 -5.69
CA PRO A 274 -5.14 -25.47 -6.19
C PRO A 274 -4.63 -26.41 -5.09
N TRP A 275 -4.86 -27.71 -5.29
CA TRP A 275 -4.05 -28.83 -4.82
C TRP A 275 -3.58 -28.71 -3.36
N ILE A 276 -4.40 -29.21 -2.45
CA ILE A 276 -4.09 -29.32 -1.02
C ILE A 276 -2.85 -30.22 -0.87
N GLY A 277 -1.72 -29.61 -0.53
CA GLY A 277 -0.52 -30.31 -0.06
C GLY A 277 0.53 -30.67 -1.11
N GLY A 278 0.43 -30.20 -2.36
CA GLY A 278 1.46 -30.45 -3.38
C GLY A 278 1.53 -31.90 -3.90
N PHE A 279 0.50 -32.71 -3.63
CA PHE A 279 0.31 -34.03 -4.21
C PHE A 279 -0.38 -33.92 -5.57
N SER A 280 0.10 -34.67 -6.56
CA SER A 280 -0.64 -34.85 -7.82
C SER A 280 -1.86 -35.76 -7.61
N GLN A 281 -2.77 -35.80 -8.58
CA GLN A 281 -3.93 -36.68 -8.50
C GLN A 281 -3.54 -38.16 -8.39
N TYR A 282 -2.51 -38.59 -9.11
CA TYR A 282 -1.97 -39.94 -9.02
C TYR A 282 -1.42 -40.25 -7.62
N ASP A 283 -0.76 -39.27 -6.99
CA ASP A 283 -0.24 -39.44 -5.64
C ASP A 283 -1.36 -39.63 -4.60
N VAL A 284 -2.49 -38.94 -4.78
CA VAL A 284 -3.67 -39.08 -3.91
C VAL A 284 -4.32 -40.46 -4.09
N GLU A 285 -4.40 -40.97 -5.31
CA GLU A 285 -4.92 -42.30 -5.60
C GLU A 285 -4.03 -43.42 -5.01
N ASP A 286 -2.72 -43.30 -5.16
CA ASP A 286 -1.74 -44.23 -4.59
C ASP A 286 -1.79 -44.25 -3.06
N LEU A 287 -1.90 -43.08 -2.41
CA LEU A 287 -2.07 -42.99 -0.95
C LEU A 287 -3.40 -43.61 -0.49
N ALA A 288 -4.49 -43.35 -1.22
CA ALA A 288 -5.79 -43.92 -0.91
C ALA A 288 -5.79 -45.45 -1.01
N ALA A 289 -5.06 -46.03 -1.97
CA ALA A 289 -4.87 -47.47 -2.09
C ALA A 289 -4.13 -48.10 -0.89
N GLN A 290 -3.26 -47.33 -0.23
CA GLN A 290 -2.57 -47.73 1.01
C GLN A 290 -3.36 -47.38 2.28
N GLY A 291 -4.54 -46.76 2.16
CA GLY A 291 -5.34 -46.30 3.30
C GLY A 291 -4.74 -45.09 4.04
N VAL A 292 -3.84 -44.34 3.39
CA VAL A 292 -3.19 -43.14 3.94
C VAL A 292 -3.86 -41.89 3.37
N LYS A 293 -4.12 -40.88 4.20
CA LYS A 293 -4.76 -39.64 3.72
C LYS A 293 -3.69 -38.64 3.26
N PRO A 294 -3.96 -37.79 2.25
CA PRO A 294 -2.99 -36.82 1.75
C PRO A 294 -2.52 -35.77 2.78
N TRP A 295 -3.26 -35.59 3.87
CA TRP A 295 -2.92 -34.67 4.96
C TRP A 295 -2.32 -35.38 6.17
N ASP A 296 -2.09 -36.69 6.12
CA ASP A 296 -1.38 -37.42 7.17
C ASP A 296 0.13 -37.09 7.10
N GLU A 297 0.78 -36.95 8.25
CA GLU A 297 2.19 -36.50 8.34
C GLU A 297 3.17 -37.46 7.64
N ASN A 298 2.80 -38.74 7.47
CA ASN A 298 3.59 -39.76 6.80
C ASN A 298 3.24 -39.94 5.30
N ALA A 299 2.33 -39.13 4.74
CA ALA A 299 1.91 -39.26 3.35
C ALA A 299 3.09 -39.17 2.38
N HIS A 300 4.03 -38.25 2.60
CA HIS A 300 5.24 -38.15 1.77
C HIS A 300 6.16 -39.36 1.90
N ASP A 301 6.29 -39.95 3.09
CA ASP A 301 7.14 -41.13 3.31
C ASP A 301 6.57 -42.37 2.64
N VAL A 302 5.24 -42.56 2.70
CA VAL A 302 4.56 -43.66 2.01
C VAL A 302 4.68 -43.49 0.51
N LEU A 303 4.51 -42.28 0.00
CA LEU A 303 4.66 -42.00 -1.43
C LEU A 303 6.09 -42.24 -1.92
N ALA A 304 7.09 -41.89 -1.09
CA ALA A 304 8.49 -42.15 -1.39
C ALA A 304 8.82 -43.65 -1.40
N ALA A 305 8.14 -44.46 -0.59
CA ALA A 305 8.34 -45.91 -0.57
C ALA A 305 7.67 -46.66 -1.75
N LEU A 306 6.70 -46.03 -2.41
CA LEU A 306 6.02 -46.58 -3.59
C LEU A 306 6.78 -46.34 -4.90
N ARG A 307 7.83 -45.50 -4.89
CA ARG A 307 8.64 -45.14 -6.06
C ARG A 307 10.04 -45.72 -5.96
#